data_AF-A0A9E0EZ97-F1
#
_entry.id   AF-A0A9E0EZ97-F1
#
_cell.length_a   1.000
_cell.length_b   1.000
_cell.length_c   1.000
_cell.angle_alpha   90.00
_cell.angle_beta   90.00
_cell.angle_gamma   90.00
#
_symmetry.space_group_name_H-M   'P 1'
#
loop_
_entity.id
_entity.type
_entity.pdbx_description
1 polymer ?
#
loop_
_entity_poly.entity_id
_entity_poly.type
_entity_poly.pdbx_seq_one_letter_code
_entity_poly.pdbx_strand_id
1 'polypeptide(L)'
;MGRFRIEAKWALIFSLMTLAWMLLEKVSGLHGKYIDYQYYLTNLFAIPAIAVMVLALKDKKQNFFHGNMSYLNGLITGIVLSLFIAILSPLTQWIISYVISPEYFPNVIKRSVELGYYKSVAEAEAFFNYKNFAIQSAIGALVMGILTTAIAMIFIRTKGSKK
;
A
#
# COMPACT_ATOMS: atom_id res chain seq x y z
N MET A 1 14.56 16.55 16.02
CA MET A 1 14.09 15.98 14.73
C MET A 1 12.80 16.68 14.32
N GLY A 2 12.57 16.91 13.02
CA GLY A 2 11.29 17.45 12.55
C GLY A 2 10.13 16.52 12.90
N ARG A 3 8.98 17.10 13.30
CA ARG A 3 7.82 16.38 13.87
C ARG A 3 7.37 15.19 13.01
N PHE A 4 7.48 15.28 11.69
CA PHE A 4 6.99 14.27 10.73
C PHE A 4 8.10 13.61 9.87
N ARG A 5 9.37 13.80 10.23
CA ARG A 5 10.51 13.29 9.44
C ARG A 5 10.52 11.76 9.33
N ILE A 6 10.11 11.07 10.39
CA ILE A 6 10.10 9.60 10.44
C ILE A 6 9.02 9.07 9.50
N GLU A 7 7.82 9.65 9.53
CA GLU A 7 6.69 9.29 8.69
C GLU A 7 7.01 9.52 7.21
N ALA A 8 7.58 10.67 6.84
CA ALA A 8 8.00 10.95 5.47
C ALA A 8 9.06 9.94 4.97
N LYS A 9 10.06 9.62 5.81
CA LYS A 9 11.07 8.59 5.49
C LYS A 9 10.41 7.23 5.22
N TRP A 10 9.51 6.80 6.10
CA TRP A 10 8.85 5.51 5.97
C TRP A 10 7.84 5.45 4.83
N ALA A 11 7.20 6.57 4.48
CA ALA A 11 6.36 6.66 3.30
C ALA A 11 7.18 6.42 2.02
N LEU A 12 8.39 6.99 1.92
CA LEU A 12 9.29 6.72 0.80
C LEU A 12 9.72 5.25 0.74
N ILE A 13 10.07 4.65 1.88
CA ILE A 13 10.41 3.21 1.96
C ILE A 13 9.23 2.36 1.54
N PHE A 14 8.01 2.69 1.99
CA PHE A 14 6.80 1.99 1.61
C PHE A 14 6.56 2.09 0.11
N SER A 15 6.69 3.28 -0.49
CA SER A 15 6.56 3.48 -1.93
C SER A 15 7.58 2.66 -2.72
N LEU A 16 8.85 2.62 -2.30
CA LEU A 16 9.88 1.81 -2.95
C LEU A 16 9.59 0.31 -2.83
N MET A 17 9.11 -0.14 -1.67
CA MET A 17 8.69 -1.53 -1.44
C MET A 17 7.51 -1.91 -2.35
N THR A 18 6.52 -1.02 -2.52
CA THR A 18 5.41 -1.22 -3.46
C THR A 18 5.90 -1.36 -4.89
N LEU A 19 6.82 -0.48 -5.34
CA LEU A 19 7.39 -0.58 -6.70
C LEU A 19 8.18 -1.88 -6.89
N ALA A 20 8.97 -2.30 -5.90
CA ALA A 20 9.69 -3.56 -5.93
C ALA A 20 8.75 -4.77 -6.00
N TRP A 21 7.64 -4.74 -5.25
CA TRP A 21 6.62 -5.78 -5.30
C TRP A 21 5.94 -5.85 -6.67
N MET A 22 5.56 -4.72 -7.26
CA MET A 22 4.94 -4.68 -8.59
C MET A 22 5.89 -5.14 -9.69
N LEU A 23 7.18 -4.85 -9.54
CA LEU A 23 8.21 -5.42 -10.41
C LEU A 23 8.29 -6.95 -10.26
N LEU A 24 8.22 -7.47 -9.02
CA LEU A 24 8.19 -8.91 -8.75
C LEU A 24 6.97 -9.60 -9.41
N GLU A 25 5.78 -9.00 -9.28
CA GLU A 25 4.57 -9.50 -9.96
C GLU A 25 4.75 -9.53 -11.48
N LYS A 26 5.34 -8.48 -12.06
CA LYS A 26 5.63 -8.46 -13.50
C LYS A 26 6.58 -9.59 -13.90
N VAL A 27 7.75 -9.69 -13.26
CA VAL A 27 8.79 -10.66 -13.69
C VAL A 27 8.38 -12.11 -13.44
N SER A 28 7.50 -12.35 -12.47
CA SER A 28 6.87 -13.67 -12.27
C SER A 28 5.79 -14.00 -13.31
N GLY A 29 5.39 -13.02 -14.14
CA GLY A 29 4.44 -13.18 -15.22
C GLY A 29 2.99 -12.91 -14.82
N LEU A 30 2.73 -12.43 -13.60
CA LEU A 30 1.37 -12.14 -13.11
C LEU A 30 0.71 -10.99 -13.86
N HIS A 31 1.47 -10.10 -14.51
CA HIS A 31 0.90 -9.03 -15.34
C HIS A 31 0.68 -9.43 -16.81
N GLY A 32 0.90 -10.70 -17.15
CA GLY A 32 0.73 -11.24 -18.49
C GLY A 32 0.35 -12.71 -18.49
N LYS A 33 1.34 -13.61 -18.64
CA LYS A 33 1.12 -15.06 -18.80
C LYS A 33 0.22 -15.69 -17.72
N TYR A 34 0.30 -15.20 -16.48
CA TYR A 34 -0.40 -15.73 -15.32
C TYR A 34 -1.40 -14.73 -14.74
N ILE A 35 -1.99 -13.88 -15.58
CA ILE A 35 -2.94 -12.82 -15.17
C ILE A 35 -4.13 -13.35 -14.37
N ASP A 36 -4.58 -14.59 -14.64
CA ASP A 36 -5.66 -15.24 -13.89
C ASP A 36 -5.33 -15.45 -12.42
N TYR A 37 -4.05 -15.60 -12.08
CA TYR A 37 -3.59 -15.80 -10.72
C TYR A 37 -3.27 -14.48 -10.00
N GLN A 38 -3.16 -13.37 -10.74
CA GLN A 38 -2.78 -12.07 -10.22
C GLN A 38 -3.72 -11.60 -9.11
N TYR A 39 -5.04 -11.71 -9.32
CA TYR A 39 -6.05 -11.31 -8.35
C TYR A 39 -5.91 -12.01 -6.99
N TYR A 40 -5.42 -13.25 -6.99
CA TYR A 40 -5.21 -14.02 -5.75
C TYR A 40 -3.85 -13.71 -5.11
N LEU A 41 -2.79 -13.73 -5.91
CA LEU A 41 -1.40 -13.66 -5.43
C LEU A 41 -0.97 -12.25 -5.04
N THR A 42 -1.55 -11.20 -5.64
CA THR A 42 -1.24 -9.81 -5.28
C THR A 42 -1.58 -9.49 -3.83
N ASN A 43 -2.56 -10.18 -3.22
CA ASN A 43 -2.92 -9.99 -1.81
C ASN A 43 -1.77 -10.32 -0.84
N LEU A 44 -0.78 -11.11 -1.27
CA LEU A 44 0.43 -11.38 -0.49
C LEU A 44 1.26 -10.11 -0.23
N PHE A 45 1.03 -9.03 -1.00
CA PHE A 45 1.57 -7.69 -0.74
C PHE A 45 1.28 -7.18 0.68
N ALA A 46 0.17 -7.63 1.28
CA ALA A 46 -0.18 -7.25 2.65
C ALA A 46 0.93 -7.60 3.65
N ILE A 47 1.69 -8.70 3.42
CA ILE A 47 2.75 -9.15 4.31
C ILE A 47 3.87 -8.10 4.44
N PRO A 48 4.57 -7.71 3.35
CA PRO A 48 5.60 -6.68 3.44
C PRO A 48 5.02 -5.30 3.78
N ALA A 49 3.80 -4.97 3.34
CA ALA A 49 3.15 -3.71 3.69
C ALA A 49 2.93 -3.56 5.20
N ILE A 50 2.36 -4.58 5.85
CA ILE A 50 2.16 -4.60 7.31
C ILE A 50 3.50 -4.57 8.04
N ALA A 51 4.51 -5.32 7.56
CA ALA A 51 5.84 -5.31 8.15
C ALA A 51 6.44 -3.89 8.14
N VAL A 52 6.39 -3.18 7.02
CA VAL A 52 6.87 -1.79 6.90
C VAL A 52 6.10 -0.85 7.81
N MET A 53 4.76 -0.96 7.88
CA MET A 53 3.94 -0.16 8.80
C MET A 53 4.32 -0.39 10.27
N VAL A 54 4.50 -1.64 10.68
CA VAL A 54 4.92 -2.00 12.05
C VAL A 54 6.32 -1.47 12.36
N LEU A 55 7.26 -1.58 11.42
CA LEU A 55 8.61 -1.05 11.58
C LEU A 55 8.59 0.49 11.70
N ALA A 56 7.76 1.17 10.92
CA ALA A 56 7.60 2.62 11.01
C ALA A 56 7.07 3.07 12.39
N LEU A 57 6.06 2.38 12.91
CA LEU A 57 5.53 2.66 14.25
C LEU A 57 6.58 2.38 15.34
N LYS A 58 7.30 1.26 15.25
CA LYS A 58 8.39 0.94 16.20
C LYS A 58 9.52 1.98 16.14
N ASP A 59 9.89 2.44 14.95
CA ASP A 59 10.90 3.48 14.78
C ASP A 59 10.46 4.80 15.43
N LYS A 60 9.21 5.22 15.19
CA LYS A 60 8.63 6.40 15.86
C LYS A 60 8.61 6.23 17.38
N LYS A 61 8.27 5.03 17.87
CA LYS A 61 8.27 4.71 19.30
C LYS A 61 9.60 5.02 19.94
N GLN A 62 10.67 4.48 19.37
CA GLN A 62 11.99 4.55 19.97
C GLN A 62 12.61 5.93 19.79
N ASN A 63 12.55 6.48 18.59
CA ASN A 63 13.31 7.67 18.22
C ASN A 63 12.59 9.00 18.46
N PHE A 64 11.26 9.00 18.59
CA PHE A 64 10.50 10.22 18.85
C PHE A 64 9.80 10.20 20.21
N PHE A 65 9.24 9.06 20.61
CA PHE A 65 8.55 8.91 21.89
C PHE A 65 9.44 8.29 22.99
N HIS A 66 10.74 8.09 22.75
CA HIS A 66 11.70 7.55 23.71
C HIS A 66 11.24 6.24 24.38
N GLY A 67 10.66 5.34 23.58
CA GLY A 67 10.15 4.06 24.05
C GLY A 67 8.77 4.12 24.73
N ASN A 68 8.22 5.31 24.99
CA ASN A 68 6.93 5.49 25.66
C ASN A 68 5.86 6.05 24.71
N MET A 69 5.16 5.16 24.01
CA MET A 69 4.10 5.54 23.09
C MET A 69 2.73 5.03 23.57
N SER A 70 1.80 5.97 23.76
CA SER A 70 0.39 5.67 24.01
C SER A 70 -0.30 5.14 22.75
N TYR A 71 -1.46 4.51 22.92
CA TYR A 71 -2.27 4.04 21.79
C TYR A 71 -2.65 5.19 20.84
N LEU A 72 -3.09 6.33 21.38
CA LEU A 72 -3.49 7.50 20.60
C LEU A 72 -2.30 8.11 19.82
N ASN A 73 -1.12 8.20 20.44
CA ASN A 73 0.09 8.69 19.76
C ASN A 73 0.44 7.82 18.54
N GLY A 74 0.28 6.50 18.67
CA GLY A 74 0.50 5.58 17.56
C GLY A 74 -0.55 5.64 16.47
N LEU A 75 -1.83 5.81 16.83
CA LEU A 75 -2.89 6.05 15.85
C LEU A 75 -2.61 7.31 15.02
N ILE A 76 -2.26 8.43 15.67
CA ILE A 76 -1.90 9.67 14.98
C ILE A 76 -0.69 9.45 14.06
N THR A 77 0.33 8.73 14.54
CA THR A 77 1.51 8.40 13.73
C THR A 77 1.12 7.61 12.47
N GLY A 78 0.28 6.59 12.62
CA GLY A 78 -0.17 5.78 11.48
C GLY A 78 -1.05 6.56 10.51
N ILE A 79 -1.94 7.43 10.99
CA ILE A 79 -2.74 8.32 10.13
C ILE A 79 -1.83 9.23 9.31
N VAL A 80 -0.87 9.90 9.95
CA VAL A 80 0.06 10.81 9.25
C VAL A 80 0.92 10.05 8.24
N LEU A 81 1.44 8.88 8.61
CA LEU A 81 2.17 8.02 7.68
C LEU A 81 1.29 7.61 6.48
N SER A 82 0.05 7.19 6.73
CA SER A 82 -0.89 6.79 5.68
C SER A 82 -1.20 7.95 4.74
N LEU A 83 -1.29 9.18 5.27
CA LEU A 83 -1.48 10.38 4.45
C LEU A 83 -0.28 10.63 3.51
N PHE A 84 0.95 10.50 4.00
CA PHE A 84 2.13 10.61 3.13
C PHE A 84 2.15 9.53 2.05
N ILE A 85 1.81 8.28 2.40
CA ILE A 85 1.72 7.18 1.42
C ILE A 85 0.63 7.49 0.38
N ALA A 86 -0.54 7.96 0.81
CA ALA A 86 -1.63 8.31 -0.08
C ALA A 86 -1.25 9.44 -1.05
N ILE A 87 -0.53 10.46 -0.59
CA ILE A 87 0.00 11.54 -1.44
C ILE A 87 0.99 11.02 -2.47
N LEU A 88 1.85 10.06 -2.11
CA LEU A 88 2.81 9.44 -3.04
C LEU A 88 2.16 8.42 -3.98
N SER A 89 0.98 7.91 -3.63
CA SER A 89 0.36 6.79 -4.34
C SER A 89 0.04 7.04 -5.82
N PRO A 90 -0.41 8.23 -6.29
CA PRO A 90 -0.62 8.47 -7.71
C PRO A 90 0.69 8.39 -8.50
N LEU A 91 1.80 8.91 -7.94
CA LEU A 91 3.11 8.82 -8.57
C LEU A 91 3.58 7.36 -8.67
N THR A 92 3.46 6.58 -7.58
CA THR A 92 3.82 5.16 -7.64
C THR A 92 2.93 4.41 -8.63
N GLN A 93 1.62 4.69 -8.64
CA GLN A 93 0.68 4.06 -9.55
C GLN A 93 0.99 4.41 -11.02
N TRP A 94 1.45 5.63 -11.29
CA TRP A 94 1.87 6.06 -12.62
C TRP A 94 3.10 5.27 -13.07
N ILE A 95 4.12 5.16 -12.21
CA ILE A 95 5.31 4.35 -12.48
C ILE A 95 4.91 2.89 -12.74
N ILE A 96 4.03 2.32 -11.92
CA ILE A 96 3.55 0.95 -12.10
C ILE A 96 2.86 0.77 -13.46
N SER A 97 1.95 1.69 -13.79
CA SER A 97 1.07 1.55 -14.96
C SER A 97 1.76 1.84 -16.29
N TYR A 98 2.78 2.71 -16.31
CA TYR A 98 3.40 3.17 -17.56
C TYR A 98 4.86 2.76 -17.72
N VAL A 99 5.56 2.45 -16.63
CA VAL A 99 6.99 2.08 -16.67
C VAL A 99 7.18 0.62 -16.31
N ILE A 100 6.62 0.17 -15.19
CA ILE A 100 6.78 -1.23 -14.77
C ILE A 100 5.96 -2.10 -15.70
N SER A 101 4.64 -1.91 -15.81
CA SER A 101 3.74 -2.86 -16.50
C SER A 101 2.77 -2.17 -17.47
N PRO A 102 3.27 -1.52 -18.53
CA PRO A 102 2.43 -0.88 -19.55
C PRO A 102 1.40 -1.82 -20.20
N GLU A 103 1.67 -3.11 -20.21
CA GLU A 103 0.81 -4.15 -20.75
C GLU A 103 -0.32 -4.61 -19.81
N TYR A 104 -0.27 -4.25 -18.52
CA TYR A 104 -1.17 -4.80 -17.52
C TYR A 104 -2.64 -4.48 -17.81
N PHE A 105 -2.97 -3.21 -18.06
CA PHE A 105 -4.36 -2.81 -18.33
C PHE A 105 -4.93 -3.49 -19.59
N PRO A 106 -4.26 -3.47 -20.75
CA PRO A 106 -4.73 -4.24 -21.92
C PRO A 106 -4.95 -5.73 -21.63
N ASN A 107 -4.03 -6.36 -20.91
CA ASN A 107 -4.11 -7.79 -20.60
C ASN A 107 -5.28 -8.11 -19.68
N VAL A 108 -5.44 -7.36 -18.58
CA VAL A 108 -6.51 -7.60 -17.60
C VAL A 108 -7.87 -7.24 -18.17
N ILE A 109 -8.00 -6.20 -19.01
CA ILE A 109 -9.25 -5.86 -19.69
C ILE A 109 -9.69 -7.00 -20.59
N LYS A 110 -8.81 -7.43 -21.50
CA LYS A 110 -9.09 -8.52 -22.43
C LYS A 110 -9.53 -9.78 -21.67
N ARG A 111 -8.74 -10.16 -20.66
CA ARG A 111 -9.00 -11.37 -19.90
C ARG A 111 -10.29 -11.29 -19.08
N SER A 112 -10.58 -10.15 -18.48
CA SER A 112 -11.79 -9.99 -17.65
C SER A 112 -13.07 -10.04 -18.48
N VAL A 113 -13.02 -9.61 -19.75
CA VAL A 113 -14.15 -9.77 -20.70
C VAL A 113 -14.27 -11.23 -21.16
N GLU A 114 -13.15 -11.90 -21.48
CA GLU A 114 -13.14 -13.33 -21.85
C GLU A 114 -13.73 -14.23 -20.77
N LEU A 115 -13.47 -13.92 -19.49
CA LEU A 115 -13.99 -14.64 -18.34
C LEU A 115 -15.43 -14.23 -17.96
N GLY A 116 -16.00 -13.22 -18.62
CA GLY A 116 -17.36 -12.74 -18.36
C GLY A 116 -17.52 -11.89 -17.08
N TYR A 117 -16.43 -11.39 -16.49
CA TYR A 117 -16.49 -10.46 -15.36
C TYR A 117 -17.03 -9.08 -15.76
N TYR A 118 -16.84 -8.69 -17.02
CA TYR A 118 -17.40 -7.47 -17.62
C TYR A 118 -18.15 -7.81 -18.90
N LYS A 119 -19.25 -7.11 -19.17
CA LYS A 119 -20.09 -7.37 -20.36
C LYS A 119 -19.47 -6.83 -21.64
N SER A 120 -18.56 -5.86 -21.53
CA SER A 120 -17.90 -5.24 -22.68
C SER A 120 -16.53 -4.70 -22.33
N VAL A 121 -15.69 -4.46 -23.35
CA VAL A 121 -14.38 -3.81 -23.22
C VAL A 121 -14.52 -2.41 -22.62
N ALA A 122 -15.52 -1.63 -23.03
CA ALA A 122 -15.75 -0.28 -22.51
C ALA A 122 -16.05 -0.27 -21.00
N GLU A 123 -16.82 -1.25 -20.52
CA GLU A 123 -17.11 -1.41 -19.08
C GLU A 123 -15.83 -1.75 -18.30
N ALA A 124 -15.00 -2.64 -18.84
CA ALA A 124 -13.72 -2.99 -18.26
C ALA A 124 -12.73 -1.81 -18.28
N GLU A 125 -12.66 -1.03 -19.35
CA GLU A 125 -11.81 0.19 -19.47
C GLU A 125 -12.19 1.27 -18.47
N ALA A 126 -13.48 1.43 -18.17
CA ALA A 126 -13.95 2.36 -17.14
C ALA A 126 -13.41 2.00 -15.74
N PHE A 127 -13.11 0.73 -15.50
CA PHE A 127 -12.51 0.25 -14.26
C PHE A 127 -10.97 0.18 -14.32
N PHE A 128 -10.41 -0.48 -15.33
CA PHE A 128 -8.98 -0.73 -15.50
C PHE A 128 -8.29 0.41 -16.21
N ASN A 129 -8.13 1.53 -15.50
CA ASN A 129 -7.37 2.67 -15.99
C ASN A 129 -6.59 3.32 -14.85
N TYR A 130 -5.57 4.09 -15.23
CA TYR A 130 -4.70 4.79 -14.29
C TYR A 130 -5.47 5.69 -13.33
N LYS A 131 -6.44 6.48 -13.82
CA LYS A 131 -7.18 7.43 -12.98
C LYS A 131 -7.90 6.70 -11.85
N ASN A 132 -8.64 5.64 -12.18
CA ASN A 132 -9.37 4.85 -11.21
C ASN A 132 -8.41 4.15 -10.23
N PHE A 133 -7.34 3.54 -10.73
CA PHE A 133 -6.35 2.85 -9.90
C PHE A 133 -5.59 3.82 -8.97
N ALA A 134 -5.26 5.02 -9.41
CA ALA A 134 -4.58 6.03 -8.59
C ALA A 134 -5.48 6.54 -7.45
N ILE A 135 -6.78 6.70 -7.71
CA ILE A 135 -7.77 7.05 -6.67
C ILE A 135 -7.92 5.91 -5.68
N GLN A 136 -8.10 4.68 -6.18
CA GLN A 136 -8.24 3.50 -5.34
C GLN A 136 -6.98 3.24 -4.49
N SER A 137 -5.79 3.42 -5.05
CA SER A 137 -4.53 3.26 -4.30
C SER A 137 -4.41 4.30 -3.19
N ALA A 138 -4.82 5.55 -3.44
CA ALA A 138 -4.77 6.61 -2.42
C ALA A 138 -5.76 6.35 -1.28
N ILE A 139 -7.02 6.02 -1.61
CA ILE A 139 -8.05 5.69 -0.63
C ILE A 139 -7.66 4.42 0.15
N GLY A 140 -7.22 3.38 -0.57
CA GLY A 140 -6.77 2.12 0.00
C GLY A 140 -5.61 2.32 0.98
N ALA A 141 -4.62 3.15 0.63
CA ALA A 141 -3.51 3.48 1.53
C ALA A 141 -3.99 4.13 2.84
N LEU A 142 -4.97 5.04 2.79
CA LEU A 142 -5.55 5.65 3.97
C LEU A 142 -6.31 4.62 4.82
N VAL A 143 -7.25 3.91 4.21
CA VAL A 143 -8.14 2.96 4.93
C VAL A 143 -7.32 1.82 5.54
N MET A 144 -6.52 1.12 4.73
CA MET A 144 -5.73 -0.02 5.19
C MET A 144 -4.61 0.40 6.12
N GLY A 145 -4.00 1.57 5.91
CA GLY A 145 -2.97 2.11 6.80
C GLY A 145 -3.52 2.41 8.20
N ILE A 146 -4.72 3.00 8.29
CA ILE A 146 -5.39 3.26 9.57
C ILE A 146 -5.78 1.95 10.25
N LEU A 147 -6.41 1.01 9.52
CA LEU A 147 -6.82 -0.29 10.06
C LEU A 147 -5.63 -1.09 10.58
N THR A 148 -4.57 -1.18 9.79
CA THR A 148 -3.33 -1.88 10.16
C THR A 148 -2.70 -1.23 11.40
N THR A 149 -2.68 0.10 11.48
CA THR A 149 -2.16 0.82 12.65
C THR A 149 -2.98 0.52 13.89
N ALA A 150 -4.31 0.55 13.79
CA ALA A 150 -5.18 0.26 14.93
C ALA A 150 -4.91 -1.12 15.52
N ILE A 151 -4.76 -2.13 14.67
CA ILE A 151 -4.43 -3.50 15.08
C ILE A 151 -3.00 -3.56 15.65
N ALA A 152 -2.02 -3.03 14.94
CA ALA A 152 -0.61 -3.06 15.35
C ALA A 152 -0.38 -2.38 16.71
N MET A 153 -1.09 -1.29 16.98
CA MET A 153 -0.95 -0.53 18.22
C MET A 153 -1.45 -1.26 19.46
N ILE A 154 -2.27 -2.31 19.32
CA ILE A 154 -2.61 -3.22 20.44
C ILE A 154 -1.34 -3.85 21.02
N PHE A 155 -0.38 -4.19 20.15
CA PHE A 155 0.88 -4.84 20.49
C PHE A 155 2.02 -3.85 20.73
N ILE A 156 2.07 -2.74 19.99
CA ILE A 156 3.19 -1.79 20.03
C ILE A 156 3.09 -0.80 21.21
N ARG A 157 1.89 -0.45 21.67
CA ARG A 157 1.72 0.52 22.76
C ARG A 157 2.51 0.12 24.00
N THR A 158 3.01 1.12 24.72
CA THR A 158 3.57 0.88 26.06
C THR A 158 2.42 0.60 27.01
N LYS A 159 2.34 -0.65 27.51
CA LYS A 159 1.42 -0.98 28.61
C LYS A 159 1.90 -0.23 29.85
N GLY A 160 0.99 0.45 30.55
CA GLY A 160 1.36 1.24 31.72
C GLY A 160 2.20 0.41 32.68
N SER A 161 3.36 0.96 33.07
CA SER A 161 4.00 0.61 34.33
C SER A 161 2.92 0.65 35.39
N LYS A 162 2.77 -0.42 36.18
CA LYS A 162 2.06 -0.32 37.45
C LYS A 162 2.64 0.93 38.15
N LYS A 163 1.81 1.94 38.38
CA LYS A 163 2.11 2.95 39.40
C LYS A 163 1.98 2.25 40.75
#